data_AF-A0A8U0RVH5-F1
#
_entry.id   AF-A0A8U0RVH5-F1
#
_cell.length_a   1.000
_cell.length_b   1.000
_cell.length_c   1.000
_cell.angle_alpha   90.00
_cell.angle_beta   90.00
_cell.angle_gamma   90.00
#
_symmetry.space_group_name_H-M   'P 1'
#
loop_
_entity.id
_entity.type
_entity.pdbx_description
1 polymer ?
#
loop_
_entity_poly.entity_id
_entity_poly.type
_entity_poly.pdbx_seq_one_letter_code
_entity_poly.pdbx_strand_id
1 'polypeptide(L)'
;MIPLGLKETKELDWSTPLKPFSRGPGLPFHSPSLPAWGRGTREAWHLPLPYQELISGHFGEDSASYEAEIRELEDLRQAARTPSQSEAGLGPLMAYYNQLCFLDARFVAPPGNLGLHFHWYDSLTGVPAQQRALAFEKASVLFNIGALHTQIGARQDRSCLEGTHHAIEAFQRAAGAFSLLRENFSRAPSPDMSPASLSMLERLMTAQAQECVFEGLLLSSPEGPQDCLAQLRLAQEAAQVAAEYRQVHQTMAQPPVRDYVPFPWTTLAHVKEEYFRALAHYHAAMALCDSPPAAEVDFPMRQQALRGHPAASEPEPWGTGLPQKPEERRKLGKAHLKRSILGQEEALRLHAVGRALRTVDLLQAVLTQALRRSLAKYSELDLEDDFLETTEAPDIQPKTQQKPEIRAPSFSRVKVTDIFQRLGPLSVFSARNRWRLVGPVHVTRGEAGFGLTLRGDAPVLIAAVIPGGPAAAAGLHEGDYIVSLNGQPCKWWRHAEVVAQLRGVGDEGVSLQVATLLPRAEPPGTQGHHRPALGALLRSQKECDWGAPTPARAGLRPFLGRSRNARRSQARGRLSPQP
;
A
#
# COMPACT_ATOMS: atom_id res chain seq x y z
N MET A 1 -13.49 -5.52 -14.82
CA MET A 1 -12.44 -5.48 -13.78
C MET A 1 -12.86 -6.36 -12.62
N ILE A 2 -11.91 -6.95 -11.89
CA ILE A 2 -12.14 -7.73 -10.66
C ILE A 2 -11.81 -6.83 -9.45
N PRO A 3 -12.81 -6.16 -8.84
CA PRO A 3 -12.66 -5.55 -7.54
C PRO A 3 -12.69 -6.60 -6.41
N LEU A 4 -11.82 -6.41 -5.43
CA LEU A 4 -11.77 -7.19 -4.20
C LEU A 4 -12.80 -6.66 -3.20
N GLY A 5 -13.47 -7.58 -2.51
CA GLY A 5 -14.22 -7.31 -1.30
C GLY A 5 -13.29 -7.01 -0.13
N LEU A 6 -13.82 -6.29 0.85
CA LEU A 6 -13.11 -6.00 2.08
C LEU A 6 -13.11 -7.25 2.97
N LYS A 7 -12.06 -7.46 3.74
CA LYS A 7 -12.12 -8.36 4.90
C LYS A 7 -13.10 -7.80 5.91
N GLU A 8 -13.93 -8.68 6.44
CA GLU A 8 -14.96 -8.34 7.41
C GLU A 8 -14.60 -8.87 8.80
N THR A 9 -15.34 -8.42 9.81
CA THR A 9 -15.06 -8.63 11.24
C THR A 9 -16.28 -9.12 12.00
N LYS A 10 -17.34 -9.60 11.33
CA LYS A 10 -18.58 -10.07 11.97
C LYS A 10 -18.80 -11.57 11.72
N GLU A 11 -19.27 -12.30 12.74
CA GLU A 11 -19.83 -13.65 12.57
C GLU A 11 -20.81 -13.76 11.40
N LEU A 12 -20.52 -14.71 10.50
CA LEU A 12 -21.47 -15.13 9.47
C LEU A 12 -22.66 -15.81 10.13
N ASP A 13 -23.85 -15.26 9.94
CA ASP A 13 -25.09 -15.96 10.27
C ASP A 13 -25.34 -17.06 9.24
N TRP A 14 -24.93 -18.29 9.57
CA TRP A 14 -25.11 -19.49 8.75
C TRP A 14 -26.57 -19.91 8.55
N SER A 15 -27.52 -19.29 9.27
CA SER A 15 -28.96 -19.54 9.09
C SER A 15 -29.54 -18.79 7.88
N THR A 16 -28.81 -17.80 7.37
CA THR A 16 -29.09 -17.13 6.10
C THR A 16 -28.28 -17.76 4.97
N PRO A 17 -28.91 -18.28 3.89
CA PRO A 17 -28.19 -18.64 2.68
C PRO A 17 -27.40 -17.43 2.18
N LEU A 18 -26.18 -17.65 1.68
CA LEU A 18 -25.43 -16.65 0.91
C LEU A 18 -26.39 -15.99 -0.08
N LYS A 19 -26.70 -14.70 0.10
CA LYS A 19 -27.69 -14.06 -0.75
C LYS A 19 -27.12 -13.93 -2.16
N PRO A 20 -27.90 -14.24 -3.21
CA PRO A 20 -27.50 -13.90 -4.56
C PRO A 20 -27.29 -12.38 -4.68
N PHE A 21 -26.20 -12.01 -5.35
CA PHE A 21 -25.77 -10.67 -5.76
C PHE A 21 -26.84 -9.58 -5.63
N SER A 22 -26.66 -8.63 -4.70
CA SER A 22 -27.44 -7.38 -4.71
C SER A 22 -26.93 -6.47 -5.85
N ARG A 23 -27.74 -6.37 -6.91
CA ARG A 23 -27.54 -5.49 -8.07
C ARG A 23 -27.35 -4.03 -7.65
N GLY A 24 -26.10 -3.55 -7.67
CA GLY A 24 -25.80 -2.15 -7.97
C GLY A 24 -25.59 -1.99 -9.48
N PRO A 25 -26.00 -0.88 -10.10
CA PRO A 25 -25.75 -0.67 -11.52
C PRO A 25 -24.24 -0.49 -11.74
N GLY A 26 -23.61 -1.40 -12.48
CA GLY A 26 -22.38 -1.07 -13.21
C GLY A 26 -21.13 -1.92 -12.99
N LEU A 27 -21.05 -2.90 -12.06
CA LEU A 27 -19.84 -3.73 -11.93
C LEU A 27 -20.12 -5.24 -11.78
N PRO A 28 -19.60 -6.08 -12.70
CA PRO A 28 -20.01 -7.49 -12.80
C PRO A 28 -19.19 -8.50 -12.00
N PHE A 29 -18.01 -8.13 -11.51
CA PHE A 29 -17.17 -9.00 -10.69
C PHE A 29 -17.09 -8.37 -9.31
N HIS A 30 -17.34 -9.16 -8.29
CA HIS A 30 -16.94 -8.89 -6.92
C HIS A 30 -16.32 -10.20 -6.41
N SER A 31 -15.39 -10.14 -5.47
CA SER A 31 -15.19 -11.30 -4.58
C SER A 31 -16.53 -11.56 -3.87
N PRO A 32 -16.80 -12.76 -3.34
CA PRO A 32 -18.02 -12.96 -2.54
C PRO A 32 -18.14 -11.83 -1.53
N SER A 33 -19.11 -10.93 -1.72
CA SER A 33 -19.50 -10.00 -0.69
C SER A 33 -20.23 -10.85 0.33
N LEU A 34 -19.64 -10.99 1.52
CA LEU A 34 -20.35 -11.59 2.63
C LEU A 34 -21.65 -10.80 2.82
N PRO A 35 -22.77 -11.48 3.13
CA PRO A 35 -24.09 -10.87 3.15
C PRO A 35 -24.10 -9.56 3.98
N ALA A 36 -24.36 -8.42 3.32
CA ALA A 36 -24.61 -7.16 4.02
C ALA A 36 -25.96 -7.21 4.75
N TRP A 37 -26.01 -7.69 5.99
CA TRP A 37 -27.26 -7.78 6.76
C TRP A 37 -27.11 -7.49 8.25
N GLY A 38 -28.17 -6.89 8.78
CA GLY A 38 -28.61 -7.01 10.18
C GLY A 38 -27.81 -6.26 11.24
N ARG A 39 -28.40 -5.18 11.79
CA ARG A 39 -28.06 -4.70 13.14
C ARG A 39 -28.48 -5.80 14.12
N GLY A 40 -27.60 -6.72 14.49
CA GLY A 40 -28.08 -7.86 15.25
C GLY A 40 -27.09 -8.89 15.77
N THR A 41 -25.81 -8.58 15.93
CA THR A 41 -24.92 -9.42 16.74
C THR A 41 -23.97 -8.51 17.50
N ARG A 42 -24.25 -8.35 18.81
CA ARG A 42 -23.31 -7.75 19.75
C ARG A 42 -22.21 -8.78 20.01
N GLU A 43 -21.17 -8.78 19.19
CA GLU A 43 -19.92 -9.37 19.64
C GLU A 43 -19.45 -8.55 20.85
N ALA A 44 -19.37 -9.19 22.01
CA ALA A 44 -18.91 -8.60 23.26
C ALA A 44 -17.39 -8.37 23.19
N TRP A 45 -16.98 -7.38 22.41
CA TRP A 45 -15.62 -6.87 22.35
C TRP A 45 -15.39 -5.92 23.51
N HIS A 46 -14.83 -6.42 24.60
CA HIS A 46 -14.34 -5.56 25.67
C HIS A 46 -12.91 -5.09 25.36
N LEU A 47 -12.76 -4.28 24.30
CA LEU A 47 -11.56 -3.47 24.06
C LEU A 47 -11.10 -2.67 25.30
N PRO A 48 -11.98 -2.17 26.18
CA PRO A 48 -11.56 -1.38 27.35
C PRO A 48 -10.67 -2.15 28.33
N LEU A 49 -10.99 -3.41 28.66
CA LEU A 49 -10.37 -4.09 29.80
C LEU A 49 -8.85 -4.27 29.64
N PRO A 50 -8.32 -4.77 28.50
CA PRO A 50 -6.87 -4.97 28.39
C PRO A 50 -6.09 -3.65 28.33
N TYR A 51 -6.65 -2.60 27.74
CA TYR A 51 -6.01 -1.28 27.77
C TYR A 51 -6.04 -0.67 29.16
N GLN A 52 -7.16 -0.77 29.89
CA GLN A 52 -7.29 -0.28 31.26
C GLN A 52 -6.29 -0.99 32.19
N GLU A 53 -6.15 -2.31 32.09
CA GLU A 53 -5.16 -3.09 32.85
C GLU A 53 -3.72 -2.66 32.53
N LEU A 54 -3.40 -2.41 31.27
CA LEU A 54 -2.06 -1.93 30.88
C LEU A 54 -1.79 -0.50 31.37
N ILE A 55 -2.79 0.39 31.29
CA ILE A 55 -2.67 1.77 31.76
C ILE A 55 -2.44 1.79 33.28
N SER A 56 -3.24 1.06 34.05
CA SER A 56 -3.09 1.00 35.50
C SER A 56 -1.87 0.20 35.95
N GLY A 57 -1.58 -0.93 35.31
CA GLY A 57 -0.50 -1.83 35.69
C GLY A 57 0.90 -1.35 35.26
N HIS A 58 1.06 -0.98 33.98
CA HIS A 58 2.37 -0.61 33.43
C HIS A 58 2.65 0.89 33.50
N PHE A 59 1.66 1.74 33.25
CA PHE A 59 1.84 3.19 33.30
C PHE A 59 1.58 3.78 34.70
N GLY A 60 0.95 3.02 35.60
CA GLY A 60 0.64 3.47 36.96
C GLY A 60 -0.37 4.62 36.99
N GLU A 61 -1.17 4.76 35.94
CA GLU A 61 -2.15 5.84 35.79
C GLU A 61 -3.57 5.30 36.00
N ASP A 62 -4.47 6.16 36.47
CA ASP A 62 -5.88 5.80 36.63
C ASP A 62 -6.52 5.55 35.26
N SER A 63 -7.00 4.34 35.02
CA SER A 63 -7.55 3.94 33.73
C SER A 63 -8.90 4.57 33.41
N ALA A 64 -9.67 4.98 34.42
CA ALA A 64 -10.94 5.72 34.22
C ALA A 64 -10.69 7.09 33.56
N SER A 65 -9.51 7.68 33.79
CA SER A 65 -9.11 8.97 33.21
C SER A 65 -8.81 8.93 31.70
N TYR A 66 -8.86 7.74 31.07
CA TYR A 66 -8.60 7.51 29.65
C TYR A 66 -9.78 6.88 28.89
N GLU A 67 -10.99 6.92 29.47
CA GLU A 67 -12.20 6.38 28.82
C GLU A 67 -12.54 7.09 27.50
N ALA A 68 -12.23 8.39 27.39
CA ALA A 68 -12.47 9.17 26.18
C ALA A 68 -11.58 8.70 25.03
N GLU A 69 -10.29 8.50 25.30
CA GLU A 69 -9.30 7.98 24.36
C GLU A 69 -9.65 6.56 23.88
N ILE A 70 -10.09 5.70 24.80
CA ILE A 70 -10.55 4.35 24.45
C ILE A 70 -11.78 4.41 23.54
N ARG A 71 -12.74 5.30 23.82
CA ARG A 71 -13.93 5.50 22.99
C ARG A 71 -13.58 6.06 21.61
N GLU A 72 -12.65 7.01 21.53
CA GLU A 72 -12.16 7.56 20.27
C GLU A 72 -11.52 6.47 19.39
N LEU A 73 -10.70 5.57 19.98
CA LEU A 73 -10.12 4.45 19.25
C LEU A 73 -11.20 3.48 18.73
N GLU A 74 -12.23 3.19 19.53
CA GLU A 74 -13.36 2.34 19.12
C GLU A 74 -14.14 2.97 17.96
N ASP A 75 -14.48 4.26 18.07
CA ASP A 75 -15.21 4.98 17.03
C ASP A 75 -14.43 4.99 15.71
N LEU A 76 -13.10 5.20 15.78
CA LEU A 76 -12.22 5.14 14.62
C LEU A 76 -12.17 3.73 14.02
N ARG A 77 -12.09 2.69 14.85
CA ARG A 77 -12.15 1.30 14.39
C ARG A 77 -13.48 1.01 13.70
N GLN A 78 -14.60 1.44 14.26
CA GLN A 78 -15.92 1.27 13.66
C GLN A 78 -16.03 1.97 12.30
N ALA A 79 -15.51 3.19 12.18
CA ALA A 79 -15.42 3.89 10.90
C ALA A 79 -14.56 3.13 9.87
N ALA A 80 -13.44 2.54 10.31
CA ALA A 80 -12.57 1.72 9.45
C ALA A 80 -13.18 0.37 9.05
N ARG A 81 -14.16 -0.17 9.80
CA ARG A 81 -14.89 -1.42 9.47
C ARG A 81 -15.91 -1.21 8.35
N THR A 82 -16.47 -0.02 8.22
CA THR A 82 -17.48 0.31 7.21
C THR A 82 -17.06 1.53 6.38
N PRO A 83 -15.93 1.45 5.65
CA PRO A 83 -15.49 2.56 4.84
C PRO A 83 -16.45 2.78 3.67
N SER A 84 -16.61 4.03 3.25
CA SER A 84 -17.31 4.31 1.99
C SER A 84 -16.52 3.74 0.81
N GLN A 85 -17.22 3.34 -0.25
CA GLN A 85 -16.63 2.75 -1.45
C GLN A 85 -16.06 3.83 -2.41
N SER A 86 -15.41 4.85 -1.84
CA SER A 86 -14.82 5.99 -2.54
C SER A 86 -13.51 6.42 -1.86
N GLU A 87 -12.81 7.39 -2.45
CA GLU A 87 -11.58 7.99 -1.87
C GLU A 87 -11.79 8.47 -0.42
N ALA A 88 -13.00 8.91 -0.06
CA ALA A 88 -13.34 9.32 1.31
C ALA A 88 -13.21 8.17 2.34
N GLY A 89 -13.37 6.91 1.90
CA GLY A 89 -13.25 5.74 2.75
C GLY A 89 -11.81 5.37 3.11
N LEU A 90 -10.82 5.88 2.37
CA LEU A 90 -9.40 5.64 2.66
C LEU A 90 -8.94 6.39 3.91
N GLY A 91 -9.52 7.56 4.20
CA GLY A 91 -9.17 8.39 5.34
C GLY A 91 -9.26 7.64 6.68
N PRO A 92 -10.44 7.09 7.05
CA PRO A 92 -10.60 6.30 8.27
C PRO A 92 -9.69 5.07 8.35
N LEU A 93 -9.51 4.33 7.24
CA LEU A 93 -8.62 3.16 7.19
C LEU A 93 -7.16 3.54 7.48
N MET A 94 -6.65 4.58 6.82
CA MET A 94 -5.28 5.07 7.04
C MET A 94 -5.10 5.66 8.44
N ALA A 95 -6.10 6.40 8.93
CA ALA A 95 -6.08 6.95 10.28
C ALA A 95 -6.01 5.84 11.34
N TYR A 96 -6.84 4.81 11.20
CA TYR A 96 -6.85 3.65 12.09
C TYR A 96 -5.54 2.87 12.01
N TYR A 97 -5.00 2.62 10.80
CA TYR A 97 -3.70 1.98 10.63
C TYR A 97 -2.57 2.74 11.35
N ASN A 98 -2.55 4.07 11.24
CA ASN A 98 -1.59 4.92 11.95
C ASN A 98 -1.75 4.83 13.47
N GLN A 99 -2.99 4.76 13.98
CA GLN A 99 -3.22 4.51 15.41
C GLN A 99 -2.72 3.14 15.85
N LEU A 100 -2.94 2.08 15.07
CA LEU A 100 -2.39 0.76 15.38
C LEU A 100 -0.86 0.78 15.47
N CYS A 101 -0.18 1.64 14.69
CA CYS A 101 1.26 1.85 14.80
C CYS A 101 1.66 2.48 16.15
N PHE A 102 0.90 3.47 16.64
CA PHE A 102 1.10 4.03 17.97
C PHE A 102 0.83 3.02 19.08
N LEU A 103 -0.26 2.25 18.97
CA LEU A 103 -0.61 1.22 19.94
C LEU A 103 0.47 0.14 20.03
N ASP A 104 1.05 -0.26 18.91
CA ASP A 104 2.17 -1.22 18.87
C ASP A 104 3.44 -0.68 19.54
N ALA A 105 3.73 0.61 19.34
CA ALA A 105 4.86 1.26 19.99
C ALA A 105 4.60 1.44 21.50
N ARG A 106 3.36 1.69 21.90
CA ARG A 106 3.00 2.06 23.27
C ARG A 106 2.72 0.88 24.18
N PHE A 107 1.98 -0.11 23.71
CA PHE A 107 1.41 -1.16 24.55
C PHE A 107 1.99 -2.57 24.28
N VAL A 108 2.75 -2.77 23.19
CA VAL A 108 3.30 -4.09 22.84
C VAL A 108 4.79 -4.19 23.21
N ALA A 109 5.10 -5.00 24.23
CA ALA A 109 6.45 -5.38 24.64
C ALA A 109 6.77 -6.79 24.13
N PRO A 110 7.92 -7.07 23.49
CA PRO A 110 8.29 -8.44 23.10
C PRO A 110 8.56 -9.35 24.31
N PRO A 111 8.10 -10.63 24.33
CA PRO A 111 7.28 -11.35 23.35
C PRO A 111 5.76 -11.29 23.64
N GLY A 112 5.29 -10.27 24.35
CA GLY A 112 3.91 -10.09 24.78
C GLY A 112 2.93 -9.72 23.66
N ASN A 113 1.66 -10.04 23.92
CA ASN A 113 0.50 -9.59 23.15
C ASN A 113 -0.38 -8.71 24.04
N LEU A 114 -1.28 -7.93 23.44
CA LEU A 114 -2.20 -7.04 24.17
C LEU A 114 -3.29 -7.79 24.96
N GLY A 115 -3.27 -9.12 25.01
CA GLY A 115 -4.39 -9.92 25.52
C GLY A 115 -5.62 -9.94 24.60
N LEU A 116 -5.65 -9.09 23.56
CA LEU A 116 -6.73 -9.00 22.58
C LEU A 116 -6.67 -10.15 21.58
N HIS A 117 -7.84 -10.60 21.13
CA HIS A 117 -7.96 -11.42 19.93
C HIS A 117 -8.52 -10.54 18.81
N PHE A 118 -7.99 -10.66 17.61
CA PHE A 118 -8.48 -9.99 16.42
C PHE A 118 -9.11 -11.05 15.52
N HIS A 119 -10.34 -10.83 15.09
CA HIS A 119 -11.11 -11.76 14.29
C HIS A 119 -11.41 -11.11 12.93
N TRP A 120 -11.00 -11.78 11.85
CA TRP A 120 -11.21 -11.32 10.48
C TRP A 120 -11.61 -12.47 9.58
N TYR A 121 -12.40 -12.17 8.57
CA TYR A 121 -12.82 -13.13 7.56
C TYR A 121 -11.95 -12.99 6.32
N ASP A 122 -11.46 -14.12 5.82
CA ASP A 122 -10.71 -14.20 4.57
C ASP A 122 -11.57 -13.71 3.39
N SER A 123 -11.03 -12.79 2.58
CA SER A 123 -11.74 -12.14 1.47
C SER A 123 -11.95 -13.02 0.23
N LEU A 124 -11.20 -14.13 0.09
CA LEU A 124 -11.29 -15.08 -1.02
C LEU A 124 -12.24 -16.24 -0.68
N THR A 125 -12.14 -16.75 0.54
CA THR A 125 -12.81 -17.99 0.98
C THR A 125 -13.95 -17.78 1.97
N GLY A 126 -13.98 -16.63 2.66
CA GLY A 126 -14.94 -16.36 3.73
C GLY A 126 -14.65 -17.12 5.04
N VAL A 127 -13.52 -17.80 5.15
CA VAL A 127 -13.15 -18.55 6.36
C VAL A 127 -12.70 -17.57 7.47
N PRO A 128 -13.18 -17.73 8.72
CA PRO A 128 -12.73 -16.89 9.83
C PRO A 128 -11.29 -17.22 10.23
N ALA A 129 -10.53 -16.18 10.55
CA ALA A 129 -9.18 -16.25 11.11
C ALA A 129 -9.09 -15.39 12.38
N GLN A 130 -8.43 -15.93 13.40
CA GLN A 130 -8.29 -15.29 14.70
C GLN A 130 -6.82 -15.30 15.15
N GLN A 131 -6.30 -14.14 15.56
CA GLN A 131 -4.96 -14.06 16.17
C GLN A 131 -4.89 -13.05 17.29
N ARG A 132 -3.91 -13.22 18.19
CA ARG A 132 -3.63 -12.27 19.28
C ARG A 132 -2.65 -11.16 18.91
N ALA A 133 -1.99 -11.28 17.77
CA ALA A 133 -0.96 -10.35 17.34
C ALA A 133 -1.61 -9.09 16.76
N LEU A 134 -1.23 -7.91 17.26
CA LEU A 134 -1.65 -6.62 16.69
C LEU A 134 -1.21 -6.47 15.22
N ALA A 135 -0.13 -7.15 14.82
CA ALA A 135 0.29 -7.28 13.43
C ALA A 135 -0.83 -7.83 12.52
N PHE A 136 -1.69 -8.73 13.02
CA PHE A 136 -2.81 -9.27 12.24
C PHE A 136 -3.89 -8.22 11.95
N GLU A 137 -4.22 -7.37 12.93
CA GLU A 137 -5.14 -6.25 12.73
C GLU A 137 -4.56 -5.26 11.70
N LYS A 138 -3.28 -4.88 11.85
CA LYS A 138 -2.59 -4.00 10.89
C LYS A 138 -2.60 -4.55 9.47
N ALA A 139 -2.27 -5.83 9.32
CA ALA A 139 -2.27 -6.56 8.05
C ALA A 139 -3.65 -6.53 7.39
N SER A 140 -4.70 -6.78 8.17
CA SER A 140 -6.08 -6.82 7.66
C SER A 140 -6.59 -5.45 7.24
N VAL A 141 -6.24 -4.39 7.99
CA VAL A 141 -6.55 -3.00 7.60
C VAL A 141 -5.80 -2.61 6.34
N LEU A 142 -4.52 -2.97 6.22
CA LEU A 142 -3.72 -2.73 5.01
C LEU A 142 -4.29 -3.47 3.79
N PHE A 143 -4.73 -4.72 3.97
CA PHE A 143 -5.44 -5.45 2.94
C PHE A 143 -6.69 -4.69 2.47
N ASN A 144 -7.48 -4.15 3.41
CA ASN A 144 -8.69 -3.36 3.09
C ASN A 144 -8.38 -2.05 2.38
N ILE A 145 -7.25 -1.40 2.66
CA ILE A 145 -6.77 -0.24 1.87
C ILE A 145 -6.52 -0.65 0.42
N GLY A 146 -5.82 -1.78 0.20
CA GLY A 146 -5.60 -2.33 -1.14
C GLY A 146 -6.90 -2.70 -1.85
N ALA A 147 -7.80 -3.41 -1.16
CA ALA A 147 -9.11 -3.80 -1.69
C ALA A 147 -9.98 -2.60 -2.05
N LEU A 148 -10.02 -1.54 -1.22
CA LEU A 148 -10.77 -0.32 -1.53
C LEU A 148 -10.22 0.38 -2.79
N HIS A 149 -8.91 0.45 -2.96
CA HIS A 149 -8.31 0.96 -4.21
C HIS A 149 -8.76 0.16 -5.44
N THR A 150 -8.91 -1.16 -5.35
CA THR A 150 -9.45 -1.96 -6.47
C THR A 150 -10.88 -1.59 -6.82
N GLN A 151 -11.71 -1.28 -5.82
CA GLN A 151 -13.10 -0.86 -6.01
C GLN A 151 -13.17 0.54 -6.63
N ILE A 152 -12.33 1.46 -6.16
CA ILE A 152 -12.23 2.81 -6.72
C ILE A 152 -11.81 2.74 -8.19
N GLY A 153 -10.79 1.94 -8.52
CA GLY A 153 -10.31 1.78 -9.90
C GLY A 153 -11.34 1.14 -10.82
N ALA A 154 -12.07 0.14 -10.33
CA ALA A 154 -13.13 -0.51 -11.10
C ALA A 154 -14.30 0.44 -11.43
N ARG A 155 -14.58 1.42 -10.56
CA ARG A 155 -15.71 2.36 -10.70
C ARG A 155 -15.44 3.57 -11.58
N GLN A 156 -14.19 3.82 -11.97
CA GLN A 156 -13.87 4.96 -12.82
C GLN A 156 -14.55 4.84 -14.19
N ASP A 157 -14.93 5.98 -14.75
CA ASP A 157 -15.41 6.06 -16.13
C ASP A 157 -14.24 5.99 -17.10
N ARG A 158 -14.00 4.80 -17.64
CA ARG A 158 -12.89 4.55 -18.59
C ARG A 158 -13.25 4.87 -20.04
N SER A 159 -14.36 5.57 -20.28
CA SER A 159 -14.68 6.14 -21.60
C SER A 159 -13.94 7.46 -21.87
N CYS A 160 -13.28 8.02 -20.85
CA CYS A 160 -12.50 9.25 -20.93
C CYS A 160 -11.06 9.04 -20.42
N LEU A 161 -10.14 9.92 -20.87
CA LEU A 161 -8.72 9.84 -20.51
C LEU A 161 -8.49 10.02 -19.00
N GLU A 162 -9.18 10.99 -18.39
CA GLU A 162 -9.07 11.26 -16.94
C GLU A 162 -9.47 10.05 -16.09
N GLY A 163 -10.64 9.44 -16.37
CA GLY A 163 -11.10 8.28 -15.61
C GLY A 163 -10.22 7.05 -15.84
N THR A 164 -9.67 6.88 -17.04
CA THR A 164 -8.67 5.84 -17.33
C THR A 164 -7.40 6.05 -16.52
N HIS A 165 -6.88 7.28 -16.46
CA HIS A 165 -5.71 7.62 -15.66
C HIS A 165 -5.96 7.36 -14.15
N HIS A 166 -7.11 7.79 -13.62
CA HIS A 166 -7.47 7.50 -12.23
C HIS A 166 -7.60 6.00 -11.96
N ALA A 167 -8.09 5.20 -12.91
CA ALA A 167 -8.15 3.75 -12.77
C ALA A 167 -6.75 3.13 -12.69
N ILE A 168 -5.82 3.57 -13.54
CA ILE A 168 -4.41 3.15 -13.50
C ILE A 168 -3.82 3.44 -12.12
N GLU A 169 -3.96 4.67 -11.61
CA GLU A 169 -3.39 5.03 -10.32
C GLU A 169 -3.98 4.21 -9.16
N ALA A 170 -5.29 3.94 -9.20
CA ALA A 170 -5.96 3.15 -8.18
C ALA A 170 -5.45 1.70 -8.17
N PHE A 171 -5.33 1.05 -9.33
CA PHE A 171 -4.77 -0.31 -9.40
C PHE A 171 -3.28 -0.37 -9.02
N GLN A 172 -2.48 0.65 -9.37
CA GLN A 172 -1.09 0.78 -8.92
C GLN A 172 -0.97 0.88 -7.39
N ARG A 173 -1.87 1.65 -6.75
CA ARG A 173 -1.94 1.79 -5.29
C ARG A 173 -2.40 0.49 -4.61
N ALA A 174 -3.35 -0.22 -5.22
CA ALA A 174 -3.77 -1.54 -4.74
C ALA A 174 -2.62 -2.56 -4.80
N ALA A 175 -1.90 -2.63 -5.93
CA ALA A 175 -0.72 -3.48 -6.06
C ALA A 175 0.34 -3.15 -4.99
N GLY A 176 0.56 -1.86 -4.71
CA GLY A 176 1.51 -1.43 -3.67
C GLY A 176 1.09 -1.81 -2.26
N ALA A 177 -0.20 -1.78 -1.94
CA ALA A 177 -0.70 -2.26 -0.65
C ALA A 177 -0.43 -3.77 -0.46
N PHE A 178 -0.69 -4.58 -1.49
CA PHE A 178 -0.44 -6.03 -1.43
C PHE A 178 1.05 -6.37 -1.41
N SER A 179 1.87 -5.63 -2.15
CA SER A 179 3.33 -5.77 -2.10
C SER A 179 3.87 -5.45 -0.69
N LEU A 180 3.43 -4.32 -0.09
CA LEU A 180 3.81 -3.94 1.27
C LEU A 180 3.39 -4.99 2.29
N LEU A 181 2.21 -5.58 2.13
CA LEU A 181 1.72 -6.66 2.98
C LEU A 181 2.61 -7.92 2.84
N ARG A 182 2.97 -8.30 1.60
CA ARG A 182 3.81 -9.47 1.31
C ARG A 182 5.22 -9.34 1.90
N GLU A 183 5.80 -8.14 1.86
CA GLU A 183 7.15 -7.89 2.36
C GLU A 183 7.23 -7.84 3.90
N ASN A 184 6.19 -7.34 4.56
CA ASN A 184 6.22 -7.09 6.00
C ASN A 184 5.56 -8.18 6.86
N PHE A 185 4.72 -9.04 6.26
CA PHE A 185 3.93 -10.03 7.01
C PHE A 185 4.17 -11.46 6.48
N SER A 186 5.37 -11.99 6.76
CA SER A 186 5.84 -13.29 6.25
C SER A 186 5.11 -14.51 6.83
N ARG A 187 4.46 -14.38 7.99
CA ARG A 187 3.64 -15.45 8.59
C ARG A 187 2.17 -15.18 8.27
N ALA A 188 1.71 -15.74 7.16
CA ALA A 188 0.37 -15.54 6.63
C ALA A 188 -0.72 -15.98 7.64
N PRO A 189 -1.60 -15.07 8.08
CA PRO A 189 -2.69 -15.38 8.99
C PRO A 189 -3.83 -16.18 8.38
N SER A 190 -4.00 -16.05 7.07
CA SER A 190 -5.12 -16.56 6.30
C SER A 190 -4.70 -16.75 4.83
N PRO A 191 -5.37 -17.65 4.08
CA PRO A 191 -5.04 -17.92 2.68
C PRO A 191 -4.93 -16.68 1.78
N ASP A 192 -5.83 -15.71 1.91
CA ASP A 192 -5.82 -14.44 1.16
C ASP A 192 -4.61 -13.54 1.42
N MET A 193 -3.93 -13.72 2.55
CA MET A 193 -2.70 -13.01 2.91
C MET A 193 -1.44 -13.88 2.77
N SER A 194 -1.56 -15.06 2.16
CA SER A 194 -0.39 -15.88 1.85
C SER A 194 0.51 -15.18 0.81
N PRO A 195 1.84 -15.39 0.84
CA PRO A 195 2.73 -14.81 -0.16
C PRO A 195 2.33 -15.14 -1.61
N ALA A 196 1.80 -16.34 -1.84
CA ALA A 196 1.30 -16.79 -3.13
C ALA A 196 0.04 -16.00 -3.55
N SER A 197 -0.94 -15.86 -2.67
CA SER A 197 -2.15 -15.06 -2.93
C SER A 197 -1.82 -13.59 -3.14
N LEU A 198 -0.95 -12.99 -2.32
CA LEU A 198 -0.57 -11.59 -2.45
C LEU A 198 0.20 -11.33 -3.75
N SER A 199 1.07 -12.25 -4.18
CA SER A 199 1.73 -12.16 -5.48
C SER A 199 0.74 -12.29 -6.64
N MET A 200 -0.27 -13.15 -6.52
CA MET A 200 -1.35 -13.24 -7.50
C MET A 200 -2.17 -11.95 -7.58
N LEU A 201 -2.56 -11.37 -6.43
CA LEU A 201 -3.32 -10.12 -6.37
C LEU A 201 -2.52 -8.94 -6.92
N GLU A 202 -1.23 -8.85 -6.59
CA GLU A 202 -0.28 -7.87 -7.15
C GLU A 202 -0.28 -7.95 -8.69
N ARG A 203 -0.12 -9.16 -9.24
CA ARG A 203 -0.12 -9.39 -10.69
C ARG A 203 -1.46 -9.06 -11.34
N LEU A 204 -2.57 -9.43 -10.72
CA LEU A 204 -3.91 -9.10 -11.20
C LEU A 204 -4.12 -7.58 -11.27
N MET A 205 -3.65 -6.84 -10.26
CA MET A 205 -3.76 -5.37 -10.24
C MET A 205 -2.91 -4.74 -11.34
N THR A 206 -1.68 -5.21 -11.56
CA THR A 206 -0.83 -4.73 -12.66
C THR A 206 -1.43 -5.05 -14.04
N ALA A 207 -2.01 -6.23 -14.23
CA ALA A 207 -2.70 -6.59 -15.48
C ALA A 207 -3.92 -5.68 -15.75
N GLN A 208 -4.72 -5.38 -14.72
CA GLN A 208 -5.84 -4.44 -14.84
C GLN A 208 -5.39 -3.00 -15.11
N ALA A 209 -4.26 -2.57 -14.53
CA ALA A 209 -3.67 -1.28 -14.85
C ALA A 209 -3.17 -1.23 -16.30
N GLN A 210 -2.56 -2.32 -16.80
CA GLN A 210 -2.11 -2.41 -18.19
C GLN A 210 -3.28 -2.37 -19.19
N GLU A 211 -4.40 -3.01 -18.85
CA GLU A 211 -5.65 -2.91 -19.62
C GLU A 211 -6.14 -1.45 -19.71
N CYS A 212 -6.09 -0.70 -18.62
CA CYS A 212 -6.41 0.73 -18.65
C CYS A 212 -5.41 1.53 -19.50
N VAL A 213 -4.11 1.19 -19.50
CA VAL A 213 -3.12 1.84 -20.40
C VAL A 213 -3.52 1.63 -21.86
N PHE A 214 -3.91 0.40 -22.24
CA PHE A 214 -4.41 0.10 -23.58
C PHE A 214 -5.66 0.92 -23.94
N GLU A 215 -6.64 1.01 -23.04
CA GLU A 215 -7.84 1.82 -23.24
C GLU A 215 -7.49 3.31 -23.42
N GLY A 216 -6.52 3.82 -22.65
CA GLY A 216 -6.04 5.21 -22.77
C GLY A 216 -5.35 5.49 -24.12
N LEU A 217 -4.60 4.53 -24.66
CA LEU A 217 -4.04 4.63 -26.01
C LEU A 217 -5.14 4.64 -27.08
N LEU A 218 -6.19 3.82 -26.91
CA LEU A 218 -7.33 3.79 -27.83
C LEU A 218 -8.07 5.13 -27.88
N LEU A 219 -8.20 5.81 -26.74
CA LEU A 219 -8.83 7.13 -26.62
C LEU A 219 -7.93 8.27 -27.14
N SER A 220 -6.62 8.10 -27.06
CA SER A 220 -5.64 9.15 -27.42
C SER A 220 -5.33 9.21 -28.92
N SER A 221 -5.78 8.24 -29.73
CA SER A 221 -5.56 8.21 -31.18
C SER A 221 -6.40 9.28 -31.88
N PRO A 222 -5.84 10.45 -32.27
CA PRO A 222 -6.59 11.57 -32.84
C PRO A 222 -6.84 11.39 -34.35
N GLU A 223 -6.07 10.49 -34.97
CA GLU A 223 -6.10 10.20 -36.39
C GLU A 223 -6.95 8.96 -36.64
N GLY A 224 -7.72 8.98 -37.74
CA GLY A 224 -8.64 7.91 -38.09
C GLY A 224 -7.95 6.54 -38.25
N PRO A 225 -8.71 5.47 -38.50
CA PRO A 225 -8.22 4.08 -38.57
C PRO A 225 -7.08 3.79 -39.58
N GLN A 226 -6.59 4.80 -40.31
CA GLN A 226 -5.55 4.74 -41.33
C GLN A 226 -4.12 4.99 -40.82
N ASP A 227 -3.93 5.39 -39.55
CA ASP A 227 -2.58 5.52 -38.96
C ASP A 227 -1.99 4.12 -38.61
N CYS A 228 -1.07 3.67 -39.47
CA CYS A 228 -0.34 2.41 -39.32
C CYS A 228 0.38 2.30 -37.97
N LEU A 229 1.04 3.37 -37.54
CA LEU A 229 1.88 3.36 -36.35
C LEU A 229 1.02 3.30 -35.09
N ALA A 230 -0.10 4.04 -35.06
CA ALA A 230 -1.08 3.91 -33.98
C ALA A 230 -1.64 2.49 -33.87
N GLN A 231 -2.01 1.87 -35.00
CA GLN A 231 -2.51 0.49 -35.02
C GLN A 231 -1.45 -0.51 -34.53
N LEU A 232 -0.18 -0.37 -34.91
CA LEU A 232 0.89 -1.23 -34.42
C LEU A 232 1.16 -1.04 -32.93
N ARG A 233 1.10 0.20 -32.42
CA ARG A 233 1.21 0.46 -30.97
C ARG A 233 0.06 -0.20 -30.21
N LEU A 234 -1.17 -0.11 -30.72
CA LEU A 234 -2.33 -0.81 -30.15
C LEU A 234 -2.15 -2.33 -30.20
N ALA A 235 -1.62 -2.88 -31.30
CA ALA A 235 -1.35 -4.30 -31.43
C ALA A 235 -0.35 -4.80 -30.37
N GLN A 236 0.76 -4.07 -30.21
CA GLN A 236 1.79 -4.40 -29.23
C GLN A 236 1.30 -4.26 -27.78
N GLU A 237 0.52 -3.22 -27.49
CA GLU A 237 -0.03 -3.00 -26.16
C GLU A 237 -1.08 -4.07 -25.81
N ALA A 238 -1.97 -4.42 -26.76
CA ALA A 238 -2.91 -5.52 -26.57
C ALA A 238 -2.18 -6.87 -26.35
N ALA A 239 -1.08 -7.11 -27.07
CA ALA A 239 -0.24 -8.29 -26.84
C ALA A 239 0.42 -8.27 -25.44
N GLN A 240 0.79 -7.09 -24.93
CA GLN A 240 1.25 -6.94 -23.54
C GLN A 240 0.15 -7.27 -22.55
N VAL A 241 -1.06 -6.72 -22.71
CA VAL A 241 -2.20 -7.01 -21.82
C VAL A 241 -2.52 -8.51 -21.80
N ALA A 242 -2.51 -9.16 -22.97
CA ALA A 242 -2.69 -10.60 -23.08
C ALA A 242 -1.60 -11.40 -22.34
N ALA A 243 -0.33 -10.98 -22.44
CA ALA A 243 0.77 -11.61 -21.74
C ALA A 243 0.65 -11.46 -20.21
N GLU A 244 0.23 -10.30 -19.71
CA GLU A 244 -0.01 -10.10 -18.28
C GLU A 244 -1.16 -10.99 -17.77
N TYR A 245 -2.29 -11.04 -18.49
CA TYR A 245 -3.41 -11.90 -18.10
C TYR A 245 -3.10 -13.39 -18.20
N ARG A 246 -2.26 -13.81 -19.15
CA ARG A 246 -1.72 -15.18 -19.19
C ARG A 246 -1.02 -15.52 -17.88
N GLN A 247 -0.13 -14.63 -17.41
CA GLN A 247 0.58 -14.84 -16.16
C GLN A 247 -0.38 -14.88 -14.95
N VAL A 248 -1.41 -14.04 -14.94
CA VAL A 248 -2.48 -14.08 -13.92
C VAL A 248 -3.20 -15.41 -13.93
N HIS A 249 -3.68 -15.85 -15.09
CA HIS A 249 -4.39 -17.11 -15.28
C HIS A 249 -3.53 -18.30 -14.84
N GLN A 250 -2.27 -18.37 -15.28
CA GLN A 250 -1.32 -19.41 -14.87
C GLN A 250 -1.12 -19.45 -13.36
N THR A 251 -0.98 -18.28 -12.72
CA THR A 251 -0.83 -18.17 -11.26
C THR A 251 -2.10 -18.65 -10.55
N MET A 252 -3.28 -18.26 -11.02
CA MET A 252 -4.58 -18.68 -10.45
C MET A 252 -4.87 -20.17 -10.68
N ALA A 253 -4.31 -20.78 -11.72
CA ALA A 253 -4.52 -22.19 -12.06
C ALA A 253 -3.59 -23.16 -11.30
N GLN A 254 -2.62 -22.65 -10.53
CA GLN A 254 -1.66 -23.46 -9.78
C GLN A 254 -1.94 -23.46 -8.27
N PRO A 255 -1.79 -24.60 -7.57
CA PRO A 255 -1.80 -24.63 -6.10
C PRO A 255 -0.66 -23.79 -5.49
N PRO A 256 -0.85 -23.17 -4.31
CA PRO A 256 -2.05 -23.23 -3.47
C PRO A 256 -3.14 -22.24 -3.89
N VAL A 257 -2.87 -21.33 -4.84
CA VAL A 257 -3.79 -20.24 -5.23
C VAL A 257 -5.09 -20.78 -5.83
N ARG A 258 -5.00 -21.81 -6.67
CA ARG A 258 -6.15 -22.48 -7.29
C ARG A 258 -7.20 -22.95 -6.29
N ASP A 259 -6.76 -23.32 -5.09
CA ASP A 259 -7.63 -23.96 -4.10
C ASP A 259 -8.50 -22.92 -3.35
N TYR A 260 -8.19 -21.63 -3.47
CA TYR A 260 -8.89 -20.55 -2.75
C TYR A 260 -9.48 -19.47 -3.65
N VAL A 261 -8.93 -19.26 -4.86
CA VAL A 261 -9.43 -18.22 -5.78
C VAL A 261 -10.77 -18.63 -6.38
N PRO A 262 -11.78 -17.73 -6.40
CA PRO A 262 -13.04 -18.01 -7.06
C PRO A 262 -12.86 -18.39 -8.54
N PHE A 263 -13.38 -19.55 -8.93
CA PHE A 263 -13.31 -20.05 -10.31
C PHE A 263 -13.68 -19.01 -11.40
N PRO A 264 -14.71 -18.15 -11.23
CA PRO A 264 -15.03 -17.11 -12.20
C PRO A 264 -13.89 -16.12 -12.50
N TRP A 265 -12.99 -15.89 -11.54
CA TRP A 265 -11.85 -14.99 -11.73
C TRP A 265 -10.81 -15.61 -12.66
N THR A 266 -10.50 -16.89 -12.43
CA THR A 266 -9.60 -17.67 -13.28
C THR A 266 -10.14 -17.74 -14.71
N THR A 267 -11.43 -18.01 -14.89
CA THR A 267 -12.06 -18.01 -16.21
C THR A 267 -12.05 -16.62 -16.85
N LEU A 268 -12.32 -15.54 -16.09
CA LEU A 268 -12.26 -14.18 -16.65
C LEU A 268 -10.85 -13.82 -17.11
N ALA A 269 -9.82 -14.14 -16.32
CA ALA A 269 -8.43 -13.88 -16.69
C ALA A 269 -8.08 -14.58 -18.01
N HIS A 270 -8.55 -15.82 -18.19
CA HIS A 270 -8.35 -16.57 -19.43
C HIS A 270 -9.16 -16.00 -20.61
N VAL A 271 -10.41 -15.59 -20.41
CA VAL A 271 -11.21 -14.88 -21.43
C VAL A 271 -10.51 -13.60 -21.87
N LYS A 272 -9.97 -12.82 -20.92
CA LYS A 272 -9.24 -11.59 -21.22
C LYS A 272 -7.93 -11.85 -21.95
N GLU A 273 -7.19 -12.90 -21.55
CA GLU A 273 -5.99 -13.35 -22.27
C GLU A 273 -6.29 -13.59 -23.76
N GLU A 274 -7.30 -14.41 -24.07
CA GLU A 274 -7.66 -14.71 -25.46
C GLU A 274 -8.23 -13.49 -26.21
N TYR A 275 -9.06 -12.69 -25.55
CA TYR A 275 -9.62 -11.48 -26.12
C TYR A 275 -8.54 -10.46 -26.52
N PHE A 276 -7.60 -10.14 -25.63
CA PHE A 276 -6.54 -9.17 -25.94
C PHE A 276 -5.52 -9.72 -26.93
N ARG A 277 -5.27 -11.04 -26.93
CA ARG A 277 -4.45 -11.67 -27.98
C ARG A 277 -5.10 -11.54 -29.35
N ALA A 278 -6.40 -11.75 -29.43
CA ALA A 278 -7.16 -11.56 -30.67
C ALA A 278 -7.16 -10.09 -31.10
N LEU A 279 -7.38 -9.15 -30.17
CA LEU A 279 -7.30 -7.71 -30.47
C LEU A 279 -5.92 -7.31 -31.01
N ALA A 280 -4.84 -7.88 -30.49
CA ALA A 280 -3.50 -7.61 -31.01
C ALA A 280 -3.44 -7.94 -32.51
N HIS A 281 -3.91 -9.13 -32.89
CA HIS A 281 -3.97 -9.55 -34.29
C HIS A 281 -4.93 -8.71 -35.14
N TYR A 282 -6.08 -8.31 -34.60
CA TYR A 282 -6.97 -7.37 -35.27
C TYR A 282 -6.26 -6.07 -35.63
N HIS A 283 -5.62 -5.41 -34.66
CA HIS A 283 -4.90 -4.15 -34.89
C HIS A 283 -3.71 -4.31 -35.84
N ALA A 284 -2.97 -5.43 -35.76
CA ALA A 284 -1.92 -5.75 -36.73
C ALA A 284 -2.48 -5.88 -38.16
N ALA A 285 -3.64 -6.52 -38.34
CA ALA A 285 -4.30 -6.61 -39.64
C ALA A 285 -4.72 -5.23 -40.16
N MET A 286 -5.30 -4.38 -39.30
CA MET A 286 -5.66 -3.00 -39.69
C MET A 286 -4.43 -2.21 -40.15
N ALA A 287 -3.29 -2.34 -39.44
CA ALA A 287 -2.04 -1.72 -39.85
C ALA A 287 -1.51 -2.22 -41.19
N LEU A 288 -1.74 -3.49 -41.53
CA LEU A 288 -1.30 -4.08 -42.79
C LEU A 288 -2.20 -3.68 -43.97
N CYS A 289 -3.51 -3.70 -43.76
CA CYS A 289 -4.53 -3.55 -44.81
C CYS A 289 -4.91 -2.09 -45.10
N ASP A 290 -5.04 -1.24 -44.07
CA ASP A 290 -5.64 0.09 -44.23
C ASP A 290 -4.60 1.21 -44.31
N SER A 291 -3.32 0.87 -44.16
CA SER A 291 -2.23 1.82 -44.21
C SER A 291 -1.69 1.99 -45.64
N PRO A 292 -1.41 3.24 -46.09
CA PRO A 292 -0.79 3.46 -47.38
C PRO A 292 0.57 2.73 -47.50
N PRO A 293 1.07 2.48 -48.73
CA PRO A 293 2.43 2.01 -48.94
C PRO A 293 3.41 2.94 -48.21
N ALA A 294 4.31 2.37 -47.41
CA ALA A 294 5.08 3.09 -46.40
C ALA A 294 6.01 4.13 -47.02
N ALA A 295 6.17 5.29 -46.37
CA ALA A 295 7.41 6.06 -46.49
C ALA A 295 8.54 5.26 -45.81
N GLU A 296 9.76 5.32 -46.33
CA GLU A 296 10.92 4.52 -45.85
C GLU A 296 11.20 4.65 -44.34
N VAL A 297 10.74 5.73 -43.71
CA VAL A 297 11.03 6.10 -42.31
C VAL A 297 10.31 5.19 -41.29
N ASP A 298 9.14 4.62 -41.62
CA ASP A 298 8.35 3.81 -40.69
C ASP A 298 8.77 2.33 -40.65
N PHE A 299 9.52 1.89 -41.66
CA PHE A 299 9.82 0.47 -41.93
C PHE A 299 10.45 -0.30 -40.75
N PRO A 300 11.44 0.25 -40.00
CA PRO A 300 12.08 -0.46 -38.90
C PRO A 300 11.14 -0.75 -37.73
N MET A 301 10.24 0.20 -37.42
CA MET A 301 9.29 0.06 -36.31
C MET A 301 8.21 -0.96 -36.63
N ARG A 302 7.73 -1.00 -37.89
CA ARG A 302 6.80 -2.04 -38.35
C ARG A 302 7.42 -3.42 -38.24
N GLN A 303 8.67 -3.56 -38.67
CA GLN A 303 9.39 -4.84 -38.64
C GLN A 303 9.59 -5.35 -37.22
N GLN A 304 9.93 -4.47 -36.27
CA GLN A 304 10.12 -4.86 -34.87
C GLN A 304 8.82 -5.36 -34.22
N ALA A 305 7.66 -4.79 -34.58
CA ALA A 305 6.37 -5.15 -33.98
C ALA A 305 5.88 -6.55 -34.40
N LEU A 306 6.19 -6.98 -35.63
CA LEU A 306 5.66 -8.20 -36.26
C LEU A 306 6.68 -9.35 -36.36
N ARG A 307 7.84 -9.25 -35.67
CA ARG A 307 8.85 -10.32 -35.64
C ARG A 307 8.36 -11.54 -34.85
N GLY A 308 8.00 -12.62 -35.55
CA GLY A 308 7.94 -13.96 -34.97
C GLY A 308 9.34 -14.44 -34.55
N HIS A 309 9.44 -15.20 -33.47
CA HIS A 309 10.64 -16.02 -33.24
C HIS A 309 10.61 -17.16 -34.26
N PRO A 310 11.72 -17.47 -34.96
CA PRO A 310 11.75 -18.64 -35.83
C PRO A 310 11.58 -19.89 -34.96
N ALA A 311 10.53 -20.66 -35.22
CA ALA A 311 10.47 -22.04 -34.75
C ALA A 311 11.64 -22.78 -35.39
N ALA A 312 12.46 -23.41 -34.56
CA ALA A 312 13.70 -24.05 -34.96
C ALA A 312 13.44 -25.30 -35.82
N SER A 313 13.13 -25.14 -37.11
CA SER A 313 13.29 -26.16 -38.17
C SER A 313 12.73 -25.77 -39.54
N GLU A 314 12.12 -24.60 -39.74
CA GLU A 314 11.58 -24.21 -41.06
C GLU A 314 12.41 -23.09 -41.72
N PRO A 315 12.65 -23.16 -43.04
CA PRO A 315 13.26 -22.06 -43.77
C PRO A 315 12.33 -20.84 -43.65
N GLU A 316 12.88 -19.71 -43.21
CA GLU A 316 12.14 -18.45 -43.09
C GLU A 316 11.36 -18.20 -44.39
N PRO A 317 10.01 -18.18 -44.35
CA PRO A 317 9.26 -17.95 -45.57
C PRO A 317 9.60 -16.57 -46.13
N TRP A 318 9.73 -15.56 -45.26
CA TRP A 318 9.82 -14.15 -45.63
C TRP A 318 11.09 -13.56 -45.03
N GLY A 319 12.16 -13.47 -45.83
CA GLY A 319 13.44 -12.92 -45.39
C GLY A 319 13.29 -11.52 -44.80
N THR A 320 13.68 -11.36 -43.53
CA THR A 320 14.11 -10.11 -42.86
C THR A 320 13.32 -8.82 -43.11
N GLY A 321 12.07 -8.82 -43.60
CA GLY A 321 11.33 -7.61 -43.94
C GLY A 321 9.81 -7.84 -44.08
N LEU A 322 9.02 -6.83 -43.72
CA LEU A 322 7.58 -6.84 -43.96
C LEU A 322 7.27 -6.77 -45.45
N PRO A 323 6.17 -7.38 -45.92
CA PRO A 323 5.82 -7.33 -47.33
C PRO A 323 5.54 -5.89 -47.76
N GLN A 324 6.19 -5.49 -48.85
CA GLN A 324 6.00 -4.17 -49.46
C GLN A 324 4.85 -4.20 -50.48
N LYS A 325 4.58 -5.36 -51.09
CA LYS A 325 3.55 -5.48 -52.12
C LYS A 325 2.15 -5.45 -51.49
N PRO A 326 1.18 -4.72 -52.08
CA PRO A 326 -0.19 -4.65 -51.57
C PRO A 326 -0.85 -6.01 -51.38
N GLU A 327 -0.64 -6.94 -52.31
CA GLU A 327 -1.20 -8.29 -52.22
C GLU A 327 -0.60 -9.09 -51.06
N GLU A 328 0.72 -9.08 -50.89
CA GLU A 328 1.38 -9.81 -49.80
C GLU A 328 0.95 -9.26 -48.41
N ARG A 329 0.77 -7.93 -48.31
CA ARG A 329 0.21 -7.28 -47.11
C ARG A 329 -1.24 -7.67 -46.87
N ARG A 330 -2.06 -7.76 -47.92
CA ARG A 330 -3.44 -8.25 -47.84
C ARG A 330 -3.47 -9.67 -47.28
N LYS A 331 -2.67 -10.56 -47.87
CA LYS A 331 -2.58 -11.97 -47.45
C LYS A 331 -2.14 -12.12 -45.99
N LEU A 332 -1.11 -11.38 -45.57
CA LEU A 332 -0.69 -11.35 -44.16
C LEU A 332 -1.79 -10.79 -43.24
N GLY A 333 -2.46 -9.71 -43.66
CA GLY A 333 -3.56 -9.11 -42.92
C GLY A 333 -4.73 -10.08 -42.74
N LYS A 334 -5.10 -10.83 -43.78
CA LYS A 334 -6.10 -11.92 -43.70
C LYS A 334 -5.66 -13.00 -42.72
N ALA A 335 -4.40 -13.43 -42.74
CA ALA A 335 -3.87 -14.40 -41.79
C ALA A 335 -4.01 -13.92 -40.32
N HIS A 336 -3.71 -12.64 -40.07
CA HIS A 336 -3.92 -12.04 -38.74
C HIS A 336 -5.41 -11.95 -38.36
N LEU A 337 -6.30 -11.61 -39.30
CA LEU A 337 -7.75 -11.62 -39.05
C LEU A 337 -8.27 -13.02 -38.73
N LYS A 338 -7.78 -14.07 -39.41
CA LYS A 338 -8.11 -15.47 -39.07
C LYS A 338 -7.74 -15.78 -37.61
N ARG A 339 -6.53 -15.42 -37.17
CA ARG A 339 -6.10 -15.58 -35.76
C ARG A 339 -6.96 -14.77 -34.79
N SER A 340 -7.34 -13.54 -35.16
CA SER A 340 -8.23 -12.69 -34.36
C SER A 340 -9.62 -13.32 -34.19
N ILE A 341 -10.22 -13.82 -35.28
CA ILE A 341 -11.55 -14.46 -35.27
C ILE A 341 -11.52 -15.69 -34.37
N LEU A 342 -10.55 -16.60 -34.57
CA LEU A 342 -10.42 -17.82 -33.77
C LEU A 342 -10.25 -17.51 -32.28
N GLY A 343 -9.42 -16.52 -31.92
CA GLY A 343 -9.24 -16.11 -30.52
C GLY A 343 -10.49 -15.47 -29.91
N GLN A 344 -11.26 -14.70 -30.69
CA GLN A 344 -12.53 -14.10 -30.26
C GLN A 344 -13.63 -15.16 -30.06
N GLU A 345 -13.69 -16.16 -30.95
CA GLU A 345 -14.57 -17.32 -30.79
C GLU A 345 -14.22 -18.13 -29.55
N GLU A 346 -12.93 -18.35 -29.29
CA GLU A 346 -12.47 -19.03 -28.07
C GLU A 346 -12.80 -18.23 -26.81
N ALA A 347 -12.61 -16.90 -26.82
CA ALA A 347 -13.01 -16.03 -25.71
C ALA A 347 -14.53 -16.12 -25.45
N LEU A 348 -15.36 -16.15 -26.49
CA LEU A 348 -16.81 -16.37 -26.38
C LEU A 348 -17.16 -17.76 -25.85
N ARG A 349 -16.43 -18.81 -26.28
CA ARG A 349 -16.61 -20.18 -25.79
C ARG A 349 -16.29 -20.27 -24.30
N LEU A 350 -15.15 -19.72 -23.87
CA LEU A 350 -14.74 -19.68 -22.46
C LEU A 350 -15.76 -18.88 -21.60
N HIS A 351 -16.23 -17.74 -22.11
CA HIS A 351 -17.30 -16.97 -21.50
C HIS A 351 -18.59 -17.80 -21.34
N ALA A 352 -19.00 -18.53 -22.40
CA ALA A 352 -20.23 -19.32 -22.40
C ALA A 352 -20.19 -20.48 -21.40
N VAL A 353 -19.02 -21.07 -21.13
CA VAL A 353 -18.86 -22.15 -20.14
C VAL A 353 -18.98 -21.62 -18.70
N GLY A 354 -18.57 -20.38 -18.43
CA GLY A 354 -18.60 -19.78 -17.10
C GLY A 354 -20.00 -19.29 -16.67
N ARG A 355 -20.70 -20.01 -15.78
CA ARG A 355 -22.05 -19.63 -15.31
C ARG A 355 -22.14 -18.18 -14.79
N ALA A 356 -21.15 -17.75 -14.00
CA ALA A 356 -21.07 -16.39 -13.46
C ALA A 356 -20.63 -15.35 -14.49
N LEU A 357 -19.96 -15.75 -15.57
CA LEU A 357 -19.59 -14.82 -16.65
C LEU A 357 -20.80 -14.49 -17.52
N ARG A 358 -21.68 -15.46 -17.74
CA ARG A 358 -22.92 -15.25 -18.52
C ARG A 358 -23.89 -14.25 -17.89
N THR A 359 -23.74 -13.92 -16.61
CA THR A 359 -24.55 -12.88 -15.95
C THR A 359 -24.01 -11.47 -16.20
N VAL A 360 -22.93 -11.34 -16.98
CA VAL A 360 -22.24 -10.09 -17.28
C VAL A 360 -22.54 -9.67 -18.73
N ASP A 361 -23.69 -9.03 -18.93
CA ASP A 361 -24.19 -8.67 -20.27
C ASP A 361 -23.17 -7.85 -21.09
N LEU A 362 -22.44 -6.96 -20.41
CA LEU A 362 -21.43 -6.11 -21.05
C LEU A 362 -20.26 -6.91 -21.64
N LEU A 363 -19.83 -7.99 -20.96
CA LEU A 363 -18.71 -8.81 -21.43
C LEU A 363 -19.08 -9.53 -22.73
N GLN A 364 -20.27 -10.13 -22.77
CA GLN A 364 -20.78 -10.75 -23.99
C GLN A 364 -20.92 -9.74 -25.14
N ALA A 365 -21.44 -8.54 -24.86
CA ALA A 365 -21.59 -7.48 -25.86
C ALA A 365 -20.25 -7.08 -26.48
N VAL A 366 -19.22 -6.85 -25.65
CA VAL A 366 -17.87 -6.48 -26.10
C VAL A 366 -17.24 -7.60 -26.95
N LEU A 367 -17.29 -8.85 -26.49
CA LEU A 367 -16.73 -9.99 -27.22
C LEU A 367 -17.43 -10.19 -28.58
N THR A 368 -18.76 -10.10 -28.60
CA THR A 368 -19.57 -10.25 -29.82
C THR A 368 -19.29 -9.10 -30.81
N GLN A 369 -19.15 -7.87 -30.31
CA GLN A 369 -18.84 -6.72 -31.15
C GLN A 369 -17.45 -6.84 -31.77
N ALA A 370 -16.45 -7.29 -31.02
CA ALA A 370 -15.11 -7.53 -31.53
C ALA A 370 -15.10 -8.61 -32.63
N LEU A 371 -15.79 -9.73 -32.41
CA LEU A 371 -15.95 -10.79 -33.43
C LEU A 371 -16.61 -10.26 -34.70
N ARG A 372 -17.70 -9.51 -34.58
CA ARG A 372 -18.38 -8.90 -35.73
C ARG A 372 -17.48 -7.98 -36.54
N ARG A 373 -16.64 -7.17 -35.88
CA ARG A 373 -15.69 -6.27 -36.56
C ARG A 373 -14.64 -7.07 -37.33
N SER A 374 -14.06 -8.11 -36.73
CA SER A 374 -13.07 -8.95 -37.40
C SER A 374 -13.67 -9.72 -38.58
N LEU A 375 -14.88 -10.27 -38.44
CA LEU A 375 -15.57 -10.98 -39.52
C LEU A 375 -15.91 -10.04 -40.69
N ALA A 376 -16.45 -8.85 -40.40
CA ALA A 376 -16.73 -7.86 -41.42
C ALA A 376 -15.45 -7.51 -42.20
N LYS A 377 -14.36 -7.18 -41.48
CA LYS A 377 -13.09 -6.85 -42.11
C LYS A 377 -12.50 -8.01 -42.92
N TYR A 378 -12.63 -9.24 -42.43
CA TYR A 378 -12.19 -10.42 -43.14
C TYR A 378 -12.95 -10.60 -44.46
N SER A 379 -14.27 -10.40 -44.45
CA SER A 379 -15.12 -10.50 -45.66
C SER A 379 -14.79 -9.44 -46.70
N GLU A 380 -14.39 -8.23 -46.28
CA GLU A 380 -13.97 -7.15 -47.19
C GLU A 380 -12.70 -7.51 -47.99
N LEU A 381 -11.85 -8.39 -47.45
CA LEU A 381 -10.57 -8.76 -48.04
C LEU A 381 -10.61 -10.09 -48.81
N ASP A 382 -11.73 -10.80 -48.78
CA ASP A 382 -11.89 -12.12 -49.37
C ASP A 382 -12.06 -12.02 -50.89
N LEU A 383 -11.18 -12.70 -51.64
CA LEU A 383 -11.22 -12.80 -53.10
C LEU A 383 -11.45 -14.24 -53.55
N GLU A 384 -12.00 -14.41 -54.75
CA GLU A 384 -12.32 -15.73 -55.33
C GLU A 384 -11.09 -16.66 -55.44
N ASP A 385 -9.89 -16.10 -55.62
CA ASP A 385 -8.63 -16.84 -55.74
C ASP A 385 -7.98 -17.22 -54.39
N ASP A 386 -8.59 -16.89 -53.25
CA ASP A 386 -8.01 -17.15 -51.92
C ASP A 386 -8.15 -18.62 -51.46
N PHE A 387 -8.65 -19.51 -52.34
CA PHE A 387 -8.91 -20.93 -52.09
C PHE A 387 -7.66 -21.75 -51.71
N LEU A 388 -6.46 -21.26 -52.02
CA LEU A 388 -5.17 -21.92 -51.79
C LEU A 388 -4.27 -21.16 -50.80
N GLU A 389 -4.82 -20.22 -50.02
CA GLU A 389 -4.01 -19.36 -49.15
C GLU A 389 -3.54 -20.08 -47.86
N THR A 390 -2.25 -20.43 -47.81
CA THR A 390 -1.58 -21.09 -46.66
C THR A 390 -0.81 -20.14 -45.73
N THR A 391 -0.95 -18.83 -45.90
CA THR A 391 -0.19 -17.85 -45.10
C THR A 391 -0.59 -17.92 -43.63
N GLU A 392 0.36 -18.21 -42.75
CA GLU A 392 0.18 -18.12 -41.30
C GLU A 392 0.65 -16.76 -40.77
N ALA A 393 -0.06 -16.24 -39.78
CA ALA A 393 0.27 -14.96 -39.16
C ALA A 393 1.28 -15.15 -38.01
N PRO A 394 2.40 -14.40 -38.01
CA PRO A 394 3.38 -14.45 -36.92
C PRO A 394 2.78 -13.94 -35.60
N ASP A 395 3.43 -14.31 -34.49
CA ASP A 395 3.12 -13.74 -33.18
C ASP A 395 3.52 -12.26 -33.12
N ILE A 396 2.73 -11.49 -32.37
CA ILE A 396 2.99 -10.06 -32.14
C ILE A 396 3.82 -9.92 -30.88
N GLN A 397 4.93 -9.18 -30.96
CA GLN A 397 5.80 -8.98 -29.80
C GLN A 397 5.12 -8.03 -28.79
N PRO A 398 4.95 -8.47 -27.52
CA PRO A 398 4.46 -7.61 -26.46
C PRO A 398 5.38 -6.41 -26.25
N LYS A 399 4.82 -5.21 -26.27
CA LYS A 399 5.55 -3.98 -25.93
C LYS A 399 4.58 -2.96 -25.37
N THR A 400 4.94 -2.39 -24.22
CA THR A 400 4.14 -1.34 -23.57
C THR A 400 4.73 0.04 -23.80
N GLN A 401 3.84 1.04 -23.96
CA GLN A 401 4.21 2.45 -23.92
C GLN A 401 4.42 2.96 -22.49
N GLN A 402 3.68 2.39 -21.54
CA GLN A 402 3.73 2.77 -20.13
C GLN A 402 3.58 1.52 -19.27
N LYS A 403 4.67 1.12 -18.60
CA LYS A 403 4.62 0.05 -17.61
C LYS A 403 3.99 0.59 -16.31
N PRO A 404 2.87 0.03 -15.81
CA PRO A 404 2.31 0.45 -14.54
C PRO A 404 3.26 0.10 -13.39
N GLU A 405 3.73 1.13 -12.67
CA GLU A 405 4.59 0.95 -11.51
C GLU A 405 3.78 0.70 -10.24
N ILE A 406 4.28 -0.19 -9.38
CA ILE A 406 3.69 -0.45 -8.07
C ILE A 406 3.89 0.79 -7.18
N ARG A 407 2.81 1.34 -6.62
CA ARG A 407 2.86 2.53 -5.77
C ARG A 407 2.40 2.20 -4.36
N ALA A 408 3.30 2.23 -3.38
CA ALA A 408 2.94 1.97 -1.99
C ALA A 408 1.94 3.03 -1.46
N PRO A 409 1.02 2.65 -0.55
CA PRO A 409 0.13 3.60 0.11
C PRO A 409 0.94 4.65 0.90
N SER A 410 0.57 5.92 0.75
CA SER A 410 1.23 7.03 1.46
C SER A 410 0.45 7.36 2.75
N PHE A 411 0.90 6.80 3.87
CA PHE A 411 0.28 7.02 5.19
C PHE A 411 0.48 8.44 5.75
N SER A 412 1.46 9.19 5.24
CA SER A 412 1.75 10.57 5.66
C SER A 412 0.69 11.58 5.20
N ARG A 413 -0.16 11.22 4.23
CA ARG A 413 -1.29 12.06 3.78
C ARG A 413 -2.31 12.28 4.89
N VAL A 414 -2.49 11.29 5.77
CA VAL A 414 -3.41 11.37 6.91
C VAL A 414 -2.59 11.61 8.16
N LYS A 415 -2.45 12.88 8.55
CA LYS A 415 -1.79 13.25 9.80
C LYS A 415 -2.67 12.86 10.96
N VAL A 416 -2.12 12.04 11.86
CA VAL A 416 -2.83 11.58 13.05
C VAL A 416 -1.95 11.80 14.27
N THR A 417 -2.54 12.33 15.34
CA THR A 417 -1.92 12.42 16.66
C THR A 417 -2.20 11.15 17.44
N ASP A 418 -1.22 10.65 18.20
CA ASP A 418 -1.42 9.49 19.07
C ASP A 418 -2.56 9.77 20.06
N ILE A 419 -3.63 8.97 19.99
CA ILE A 419 -4.81 9.09 20.89
C ILE A 419 -4.35 9.02 22.36
N PHE A 420 -3.37 8.17 22.66
CA PHE A 420 -2.86 7.95 24.01
C PHE A 420 -1.64 8.80 24.34
N GLN A 421 -1.41 9.91 23.65
CA GLN A 421 -0.27 10.81 23.89
C GLN A 421 -0.18 11.31 25.34
N ARG A 422 -1.30 11.42 26.07
CA ARG A 422 -1.33 11.82 27.49
C ARG A 422 -0.50 10.90 28.40
N LEU A 423 -0.35 9.63 28.06
CA LEU A 423 0.52 8.70 28.79
C LEU A 423 2.00 9.11 28.72
N GLY A 424 2.36 9.86 27.69
CA GLY A 424 3.65 10.50 27.53
C GLY A 424 4.37 10.10 26.23
N PRO A 425 5.54 10.72 25.97
CA PRO A 425 6.34 10.46 24.77
C PRO A 425 6.81 9.00 24.66
N LEU A 426 6.72 8.43 23.45
CA LEU A 426 7.05 7.02 23.17
C LEU A 426 8.53 6.67 23.40
N SER A 427 9.42 7.66 23.45
CA SER A 427 10.85 7.49 23.75
C SER A 427 11.07 6.87 25.14
N VAL A 428 10.17 7.19 26.09
CA VAL A 428 10.24 6.73 27.48
C VAL A 428 9.03 5.87 27.81
N PHE A 429 7.82 6.36 27.54
CA PHE A 429 6.56 5.76 27.97
C PHE A 429 6.01 4.77 26.94
N SER A 430 6.70 3.63 26.83
CA SER A 430 6.37 2.52 25.96
C SER A 430 6.49 1.21 26.73
N ALA A 431 5.59 0.25 26.53
CA ALA A 431 5.67 -1.09 27.13
C ALA A 431 7.03 -1.79 26.87
N ARG A 432 7.76 -1.38 25.83
CA ARG A 432 9.13 -1.87 25.51
C ARG A 432 10.20 -1.39 26.48
N ASN A 433 9.86 -0.44 27.35
CA ASN A 433 10.70 0.13 28.39
C ASN A 433 10.12 -0.24 29.76
N ARG A 434 11.00 -0.38 30.75
CA ARG A 434 10.61 -0.49 32.15
C ARG A 434 11.07 0.77 32.86
N TRP A 435 10.19 1.38 33.63
CA TRP A 435 10.54 2.52 34.47
C TRP A 435 9.87 2.38 35.83
N ARG A 436 10.35 3.18 36.77
CA ARG A 436 9.65 3.46 38.02
C ARG A 436 9.44 4.96 38.15
N LEU A 437 8.31 5.34 38.70
CA LEU A 437 8.03 6.71 39.06
C LEU A 437 8.64 6.99 40.44
N VAL A 438 9.40 8.08 40.56
CA VAL A 438 10.07 8.49 41.80
C VAL A 438 9.60 9.90 42.15
N GLY A 439 9.25 10.10 43.42
CA GLY A 439 8.78 11.37 43.94
C GLY A 439 7.27 11.41 44.22
N PRO A 440 6.75 12.59 44.63
CA PRO A 440 7.39 13.90 44.57
C PRO A 440 8.63 14.02 45.49
N VAL A 441 9.71 14.57 44.94
CA VAL A 441 10.97 14.83 45.62
C VAL A 441 11.16 16.35 45.70
N HIS A 442 11.43 16.85 46.90
CA HIS A 442 11.66 18.27 47.10
C HIS A 442 13.15 18.62 46.98
N VAL A 443 13.50 19.57 46.12
CA VAL A 443 14.88 20.03 45.91
C VAL A 443 14.96 21.51 46.24
N THR A 444 15.72 21.86 47.27
CA THR A 444 15.98 23.25 47.63
C THR A 444 17.06 23.86 46.73
N ARG A 445 17.01 25.17 46.55
CA ARG A 445 17.96 25.90 45.71
C ARG A 445 19.24 26.17 46.49
N GLY A 446 20.37 25.61 46.04
CA GLY A 446 21.69 25.91 46.59
C GLY A 446 22.34 27.14 45.92
N GLU A 447 23.55 27.50 46.36
CA GLU A 447 24.31 28.66 45.83
C GLU A 447 24.53 28.59 44.31
N ALA A 448 24.76 27.39 43.77
CA ALA A 448 24.94 27.12 42.34
C ALA A 448 23.65 26.65 41.63
N GLY A 449 22.48 26.82 42.26
CA GLY A 449 21.18 26.31 41.80
C GLY A 449 20.86 24.93 42.35
N PHE A 450 20.09 24.13 41.61
CA PHE A 450 19.60 22.82 42.07
C PHE A 450 20.62 21.67 41.93
N GLY A 451 21.79 21.92 41.34
CA GLY A 451 22.81 20.88 41.13
C GLY A 451 22.48 19.85 40.05
N LEU A 452 21.70 20.24 39.04
CA LEU A 452 21.27 19.41 37.91
C LEU A 452 21.73 20.01 36.58
N THR A 453 22.11 19.14 35.63
CA THR A 453 22.23 19.49 34.21
C THR A 453 21.11 18.82 33.44
N LEU A 454 20.39 19.57 32.61
CA LEU A 454 19.24 19.07 31.86
C LEU A 454 19.52 19.01 30.35
N ARG A 455 18.94 18.05 29.65
CA ARG A 455 19.02 17.92 28.18
C ARG A 455 17.78 17.27 27.57
N GLY A 456 17.61 17.41 26.27
CA GLY A 456 16.50 16.80 25.53
C GLY A 456 15.16 17.49 25.77
N ASP A 457 14.16 17.09 24.99
CA ASP A 457 12.79 17.60 25.02
C ASP A 457 11.81 16.42 25.06
N ALA A 458 10.66 16.59 25.72
CA ALA A 458 9.55 15.64 25.72
C ALA A 458 9.97 14.15 25.88
N PRO A 459 10.37 13.70 27.09
CA PRO A 459 10.55 14.48 28.32
C PRO A 459 11.99 14.94 28.51
N VAL A 460 12.17 16.00 29.31
CA VAL A 460 13.50 16.54 29.66
C VAL A 460 14.25 15.56 30.57
N LEU A 461 15.50 15.26 30.22
CA LEU A 461 16.37 14.30 30.89
C LEU A 461 17.37 15.01 31.81
N ILE A 462 17.57 14.46 33.01
CA ILE A 462 18.67 14.80 33.90
C ILE A 462 19.95 14.16 33.34
N ALA A 463 20.78 15.01 32.73
CA ALA A 463 22.02 14.63 32.08
C ALA A 463 23.18 14.40 33.05
N ALA A 464 23.17 15.10 34.19
CA ALA A 464 24.18 14.96 35.23
C ALA A 464 23.64 15.54 36.54
N VAL A 465 24.10 14.98 37.66
CA VAL A 465 23.81 15.46 39.02
C VAL A 465 25.12 15.76 39.71
N ILE A 466 25.24 16.93 40.36
CA ILE A 466 26.46 17.31 41.08
C ILE A 466 26.58 16.46 42.35
N PRO A 467 27.68 15.71 42.55
CA PRO A 467 27.88 14.90 43.76
C PRO A 467 27.82 15.76 45.03
N GLY A 468 27.03 15.34 46.01
CA GLY A 468 26.81 16.09 47.26
C GLY A 468 25.99 17.38 47.11
N GLY A 469 25.51 17.72 45.90
CA GLY A 469 24.67 18.88 45.66
C GLY A 469 23.19 18.66 46.06
N PRO A 470 22.34 19.70 45.98
CA PRO A 470 20.94 19.63 46.43
C PRO A 470 20.14 18.52 45.77
N ALA A 471 20.26 18.34 44.45
CA ALA A 471 19.57 17.26 43.75
C ALA A 471 20.08 15.85 44.10
N ALA A 472 21.38 15.69 44.35
CA ALA A 472 21.93 14.41 44.82
C ALA A 472 21.41 14.08 46.22
N ALA A 473 21.38 15.08 47.13
CA ALA A 473 20.83 14.93 48.47
C ALA A 473 19.32 14.59 48.45
N ALA A 474 18.60 15.08 47.44
CA ALA A 474 17.19 14.76 47.21
C ALA A 474 16.97 13.37 46.57
N GLY A 475 18.03 12.68 46.14
CA GLY A 475 17.96 11.33 45.57
C GLY A 475 17.63 11.29 44.07
N LEU A 476 17.89 12.37 43.33
CA LEU A 476 17.82 12.38 41.87
C LEU A 476 19.10 11.83 41.25
N HIS A 477 18.98 11.13 40.13
CA HIS A 477 20.09 10.46 39.48
C HIS A 477 20.25 10.91 38.02
N GLU A 478 21.47 10.78 37.49
CA GLU A 478 21.69 10.87 36.06
C GLU A 478 20.87 9.78 35.34
N GLY A 479 20.18 10.15 34.26
CA GLY A 479 19.30 9.25 33.51
C GLY A 479 17.81 9.38 33.86
N ASP A 480 17.46 10.14 34.90
CA ASP A 480 16.07 10.40 35.27
C ASP A 480 15.38 11.38 34.31
N TYR A 481 14.14 11.09 33.93
CA TYR A 481 13.31 11.99 33.12
C TYR A 481 12.34 12.76 33.99
N ILE A 482 12.27 14.09 33.83
CA ILE A 482 11.35 14.93 34.60
C ILE A 482 9.94 14.80 34.00
N VAL A 483 8.97 14.43 34.84
CA VAL A 483 7.59 14.15 34.42
C VAL A 483 6.55 15.06 35.07
N SER A 484 6.87 15.64 36.23
CA SER A 484 6.06 16.66 36.90
C SER A 484 6.93 17.67 37.64
N LEU A 485 6.53 18.94 37.59
CA LEU A 485 7.16 20.09 38.24
C LEU A 485 6.11 20.84 39.07
N ASN A 486 6.28 20.89 40.39
CA ASN A 486 5.34 21.50 41.34
C ASN A 486 3.88 21.00 41.16
N GLY A 487 3.73 19.71 40.87
CA GLY A 487 2.43 19.07 40.61
C GLY A 487 1.90 19.28 39.19
N GLN A 488 2.54 20.08 38.35
CA GLN A 488 2.16 20.24 36.94
C GLN A 488 2.83 19.19 36.05
N PRO A 489 2.06 18.39 35.29
CA PRO A 489 2.63 17.39 34.38
C PRO A 489 3.41 18.08 33.25
N CYS A 490 4.67 17.68 33.09
CA CYS A 490 5.60 18.31 32.14
C CYS A 490 6.23 17.31 31.17
N LYS A 491 5.64 16.10 31.01
CA LYS A 491 6.15 15.04 30.13
C LYS A 491 6.40 15.50 28.68
N TRP A 492 5.68 16.51 28.21
CA TRP A 492 5.76 17.06 26.84
C TRP A 492 6.45 18.43 26.75
N TRP A 493 6.93 18.97 27.87
CA TRP A 493 7.61 20.27 27.86
C TRP A 493 8.96 20.18 27.17
N ARG A 494 9.33 21.28 26.54
CA ARG A 494 10.67 21.52 26.00
C ARG A 494 11.62 21.91 27.13
N HIS A 495 12.90 21.74 26.88
CA HIS A 495 13.99 22.12 27.77
C HIS A 495 13.84 23.56 28.28
N ALA A 496 13.52 24.50 27.38
CA ALA A 496 13.36 25.91 27.73
C ALA A 496 12.24 26.15 28.74
N GLU A 497 11.11 25.44 28.62
CA GLU A 497 9.94 25.59 29.49
C GLU A 497 10.25 25.06 30.90
N VAL A 498 10.88 23.87 30.99
CA VAL A 498 11.33 23.30 32.27
C VAL A 498 12.34 24.22 32.94
N VAL A 499 13.33 24.74 32.21
CA VAL A 499 14.34 25.65 32.76
C VAL A 499 13.72 26.97 33.21
N ALA A 500 12.78 27.52 32.45
CA ALA A 500 12.07 28.74 32.86
C ALA A 500 11.31 28.53 34.17
N GLN A 501 10.59 27.40 34.29
CA GLN A 501 9.87 27.06 35.51
C GLN A 501 10.82 26.89 36.70
N LEU A 502 11.92 26.17 36.54
CA LEU A 502 12.92 25.99 37.60
C LEU A 502 13.57 27.30 38.03
N ARG A 503 13.83 28.23 37.10
CA ARG A 503 14.42 29.54 37.43
C ARG A 503 13.48 30.43 38.22
N GLY A 504 12.17 30.35 37.92
CA GLY A 504 11.12 31.12 38.58
C GLY A 504 10.80 30.65 40.01
N VAL A 505 11.30 29.48 40.41
CA VAL A 505 11.16 28.98 41.79
C VAL A 505 12.08 29.75 42.73
N GLY A 506 11.48 30.32 43.79
CA GLY A 506 12.17 31.02 44.87
C GLY A 506 12.86 30.08 45.86
N ASP A 507 13.15 30.59 47.06
CA ASP A 507 13.90 29.87 48.09
C ASP A 507 13.15 28.64 48.65
N GLU A 508 11.83 28.56 48.43
CA GLU A 508 11.01 27.41 48.82
C GLU A 508 11.35 26.13 48.07
N GLY A 509 12.17 26.17 47.01
CA GLY A 509 12.57 24.96 46.29
C GLY A 509 11.48 24.38 45.37
N VAL A 510 11.83 23.33 44.63
CA VAL A 510 10.96 22.73 43.61
C VAL A 510 10.57 21.30 44.00
N SER A 511 9.31 20.94 43.78
CA SER A 511 8.85 19.56 43.88
C SER A 511 8.93 18.89 42.50
N LEU A 512 9.72 17.82 42.39
CA LEU A 512 9.96 17.09 41.15
C LEU A 512 9.42 15.68 41.25
N GLN A 513 8.74 15.23 40.20
CA GLN A 513 8.51 13.81 39.97
C GLN A 513 9.28 13.39 38.74
N VAL A 514 9.97 12.26 38.83
CA VAL A 514 10.82 11.76 37.75
C VAL A 514 10.51 10.30 37.41
N ALA A 515 10.74 9.93 36.16
CA ALA A 515 10.72 8.54 35.70
C ALA A 515 12.16 8.05 35.53
N THR A 516 12.55 7.06 36.33
CA THR A 516 13.85 6.39 36.23
C THR A 516 13.72 5.17 35.33
N LEU A 517 14.44 5.14 34.20
CA LEU A 517 14.51 3.95 33.34
C LEU A 517 15.27 2.83 34.05
N LEU A 518 14.69 1.64 34.06
CA LEU A 518 15.31 0.45 34.62
C LEU A 518 16.07 -0.32 33.52
N PRO A 519 17.21 -0.97 33.85
CA PRO A 519 17.91 -1.83 32.91
C PRO A 519 16.97 -2.89 32.34
N ARG A 520 17.12 -3.21 31.06
CA ARG A 520 16.43 -4.37 30.47
C ARG A 520 16.97 -5.63 31.14
N ALA A 521 16.08 -6.50 31.61
CA ALA A 521 16.47 -7.84 32.03
C ALA A 521 16.99 -8.58 30.79
N GLU A 522 18.29 -8.87 30.74
CA GLU A 522 18.80 -9.82 29.75
C GLU A 522 18.24 -11.21 30.08
N PRO A 523 17.67 -11.95 29.12
CA PRO A 523 17.32 -13.33 29.36
C PRO A 523 18.61 -14.14 29.62
N PRO A 524 18.62 -15.04 30.62
CA PRO A 524 19.79 -15.86 30.89
C PRO A 524 20.02 -16.84 29.74
N GLY A 525 21.11 -16.63 28.99
CA GLY A 525 21.72 -17.62 28.10
C GLY A 525 21.12 -17.73 26.69
N THR A 526 21.73 -17.04 25.72
CA THR A 526 21.93 -17.58 24.37
C THR A 526 23.09 -16.86 23.69
N GLN A 527 24.30 -17.37 23.89
CA GLN A 527 25.37 -17.17 22.91
C GLN A 527 25.02 -18.01 21.68
N GLY A 528 24.95 -17.36 20.52
CA GLY A 528 24.93 -18.04 19.22
C GLY A 528 23.56 -18.12 18.54
N HIS A 529 23.54 -17.62 17.30
CA HIS A 529 22.60 -17.88 16.20
C HIS A 529 21.40 -16.93 15.98
N HIS A 530 21.56 -16.20 14.86
CA HIS A 530 20.58 -15.60 13.95
C HIS A 530 19.54 -14.62 14.53
N ARG A 531 19.90 -13.33 14.45
CA ARG A 531 18.95 -12.21 14.35
C ARG A 531 17.92 -12.48 13.23
N PRO A 532 16.61 -12.54 13.51
CA PRO A 532 15.62 -12.30 12.47
C PRO A 532 15.63 -10.81 12.12
N ALA A 533 15.54 -10.51 10.83
CA ALA A 533 15.53 -9.16 10.28
C ALA A 533 14.27 -8.37 10.73
N LEU A 534 14.31 -7.78 11.92
CA LEU A 534 13.33 -6.80 12.43
C LEU A 534 13.58 -5.36 11.90
N GLY A 535 14.32 -5.23 10.80
CA GLY A 535 14.69 -3.94 10.19
C GLY A 535 13.63 -3.30 9.28
N ALA A 536 12.50 -3.97 9.03
CA ALA A 536 11.47 -3.47 8.10
C ALA A 536 10.42 -2.58 8.79
N LEU A 537 10.01 -2.88 10.02
CA LEU A 537 9.06 -2.05 10.78
C LEU A 537 9.62 -0.68 11.21
N LEU A 538 10.94 -0.56 11.35
CA LEU A 538 11.62 0.72 11.58
C LEU A 538 11.68 1.61 10.33
N ARG A 539 11.46 1.04 9.13
CA ARG A 539 11.42 1.82 7.87
C ARG A 539 10.11 2.60 7.74
N SER A 540 8.99 2.02 8.21
CA SER A 540 7.70 2.72 8.35
C SER A 540 7.77 3.90 9.33
N GLN A 541 8.60 3.84 10.38
CA GLN A 541 8.84 4.97 11.29
C GLN A 541 9.62 6.13 10.66
N LYS A 542 10.31 5.92 9.54
CA LYS A 542 10.95 6.99 8.75
C LYS A 542 10.03 7.57 7.67
N GLU A 543 9.02 6.83 7.22
CA GLU A 543 8.02 7.31 6.25
C GLU A 543 6.87 8.09 6.90
N CYS A 544 6.53 7.75 8.15
CA CYS A 544 5.83 8.67 9.04
C CYS A 544 6.86 9.70 9.50
N ASP A 545 6.95 10.83 8.82
CA ASP A 545 7.85 11.94 9.12
C ASP A 545 7.53 12.53 10.52
N TRP A 546 7.94 11.81 11.58
CA TRP A 546 7.85 12.24 12.96
C TRP A 546 9.02 13.20 13.19
N GLY A 547 8.81 14.43 12.74
CA GLY A 547 9.74 15.54 12.98
C GLY A 547 9.91 15.79 14.47
N ALA A 548 10.95 15.20 15.06
CA ALA A 548 11.68 15.84 16.15
C ALA A 548 12.97 16.43 15.53
N PRO A 549 13.28 17.71 15.78
CA PRO A 549 14.49 18.31 15.24
C PRO A 549 15.72 17.55 15.77
N THR A 550 16.57 17.08 14.87
CA THR A 550 17.88 16.53 15.22
C THR A 550 18.67 17.60 15.98
N PRO A 551 19.17 17.33 17.20
CA PRO A 551 20.03 18.28 17.86
C PRO A 551 21.37 18.32 17.13
N ALA A 552 21.74 19.50 16.66
CA ALA A 552 23.10 19.79 16.22
C ALA A 552 24.07 19.40 17.34
N ARG A 553 25.16 18.73 16.99
CA ARG A 553 26.32 18.52 17.88
C ARG A 553 26.84 19.88 18.33
N ALA A 554 26.39 20.37 19.47
CA ALA A 554 26.98 21.52 20.15
C ALA A 554 27.94 20.99 21.22
N GLY A 555 29.23 21.27 21.03
CA GLY A 555 30.30 20.90 21.95
C GLY A 555 30.11 21.54 23.33
N LEU A 556 30.56 20.80 24.35
CA LEU A 556 30.62 21.21 25.74
C LEU A 556 31.41 22.53 25.88
N ARG A 557 30.80 23.56 26.48
CA ARG A 557 31.53 24.65 27.13
C ARG A 557 30.91 24.94 28.51
N PRO A 558 31.69 24.86 29.60
CA PRO A 558 31.25 25.29 30.91
C PRO A 558 31.29 26.83 31.00
N PHE A 559 30.25 27.43 31.57
CA PHE A 559 30.21 28.86 31.85
C PHE A 559 30.85 29.16 33.22
N LEU A 560 32.02 29.80 33.20
CA LEU A 560 32.58 30.56 34.33
C LEU A 560 32.71 32.02 33.89
N GLY A 561 32.17 32.93 34.70
CA GLY A 561 32.28 34.38 34.48
C GLY A 561 33.38 35.00 35.34
N ARG A 562 34.23 35.84 34.73
CA ARG A 562 34.44 37.27 35.07
C ARG A 562 35.69 37.87 34.40
N SER A 563 35.44 39.01 33.74
CA SER A 563 36.13 40.31 33.85
C SER A 563 37.56 40.56 33.30
N ARG A 564 37.57 41.62 32.46
CA ARG A 564 38.52 42.76 32.36
C ARG A 564 39.74 42.72 31.42
N ASN A 565 39.73 43.76 30.59
CA ASN A 565 40.80 44.64 30.12
C ASN A 565 41.53 44.39 28.77
N ALA A 566 41.47 45.47 27.97
CA ALA A 566 42.56 46.12 27.24
C ALA A 566 42.55 46.05 25.69
N ARG A 567 42.23 47.24 25.14
CA ARG A 567 42.64 47.87 23.87
C ARG A 567 43.71 47.13 23.04
N ARG A 568 43.45 46.98 21.73
CA ARG A 568 44.27 47.65 20.68
C ARG A 568 43.60 47.64 19.31
N SER A 569 43.82 48.75 18.63
CA SER A 569 43.42 49.22 17.31
C SER A 569 44.17 48.56 16.14
N GLN A 570 43.49 48.35 15.01
CA GLN A 570 43.95 48.63 13.61
C GLN A 570 42.78 48.29 12.66
N ALA A 571 42.11 49.26 12.03
CA ALA A 571 42.49 50.03 10.83
C ALA A 571 42.12 49.35 9.49
N ARG A 572 41.02 49.85 8.92
CA ARG A 572 40.71 50.19 7.51
C ARG A 572 41.15 49.28 6.34
N GLY A 573 40.17 49.01 5.48
CA GLY A 573 40.29 48.79 4.02
C GLY A 573 39.05 48.08 3.49
N ARG A 574 37.90 48.74 3.28
CA ARG A 574 37.46 49.34 2.00
C ARG A 574 37.94 48.56 0.76
N LEU A 575 37.06 47.77 0.15
CA LEU A 575 36.37 48.08 -1.13
C LEU A 575 35.73 46.81 -1.68
N SER A 576 34.42 46.87 -1.90
CA SER A 576 33.74 46.07 -2.92
C SER A 576 34.17 46.58 -4.29
N PRO A 577 34.08 45.73 -5.32
CA PRO A 577 33.08 46.02 -6.34
C PRO A 577 32.30 44.75 -6.71
N GLN A 578 31.14 44.91 -7.34
CA GLN A 578 30.68 43.88 -8.27
C GLN A 578 31.23 44.22 -9.65
N PRO A 579 31.49 43.24 -10.52
CA PRO A 579 31.66 41.81 -10.27
C PRO A 579 33.06 41.44 -9.76
#